data_AF-A0A2E2U517-F1
#
_entry.id   AF-A0A2E2U517-F1
#
_cell.length_a   1.000
_cell.length_b   1.000
_cell.length_c   1.000
_cell.angle_alpha   90.00
_cell.angle_beta   90.00
_cell.angle_gamma   90.00
#
_symmetry.space_group_name_H-M   'P 1'
#
loop_
_entity.id
_entity.type
_entity.pdbx_description
1 polymer ?
#
loop_
_entity_poly.entity_id
_entity_poly.type
_entity_poly.pdbx_seq_one_letter_code
_entity_poly.pdbx_strand_id
1 'polypeptide(L)'
;MINFFFLIILSFFFKYTASNEINPIVIEENCKSCHGTNYSGNKYIKSIKDLDKEIFIKKMKYYKKKNDNSVMARVVKVLSINDIKKIAEIIYD
;
A
#
# COMPACT_ATOMS: atom_id res chain seq x y z
N MET A 1 -13.06 39.09 -17.62
CA MET A 1 -14.08 38.18 -17.08
C MET A 1 -13.77 36.78 -17.58
N ILE A 2 -13.26 35.89 -16.72
CA ILE A 2 -12.99 34.51 -17.11
C ILE A 2 -14.33 33.86 -17.41
N ASN A 3 -14.53 33.45 -18.66
CA ASN A 3 -15.76 32.86 -19.14
C ASN A 3 -15.98 31.55 -18.36
N PHE A 4 -17.10 31.43 -17.62
CA PHE A 4 -17.41 30.27 -16.77
C PHE A 4 -17.34 28.94 -17.55
N PHE A 5 -17.59 29.01 -18.86
CA PHE A 5 -17.44 27.91 -19.82
C PHE A 5 -16.02 27.33 -19.90
N PHE A 6 -14.99 28.16 -19.71
CA PHE A 6 -13.58 27.77 -19.76
C PHE A 6 -13.18 26.90 -18.56
N LEU A 7 -13.80 27.12 -17.40
CA LEU A 7 -13.56 26.32 -16.18
C LEU A 7 -14.17 24.92 -16.27
N ILE A 8 -15.34 24.79 -16.92
CA ILE A 8 -16.00 23.50 -17.13
C ILE A 8 -15.17 22.61 -18.07
N ILE A 9 -14.62 23.18 -19.14
CA ILE A 9 -13.77 22.45 -20.08
C ILE A 9 -12.47 21.97 -19.41
N LEU A 10 -11.87 22.78 -18.52
CA LEU A 10 -10.68 22.39 -17.79
C LEU A 10 -10.91 21.20 -16.83
N SER A 11 -12.12 21.06 -16.29
CA SER A 11 -12.47 19.97 -15.37
C SER A 11 -12.56 18.59 -16.03
N PHE A 12 -12.85 18.53 -17.34
CA PHE A 12 -12.96 17.27 -18.09
C PHE A 12 -11.62 16.65 -18.49
N PHE A 13 -10.52 17.40 -18.40
CA PHE A 13 -9.17 16.90 -18.73
C PHE A 13 -8.42 16.30 -17.54
N PHE A 14 -8.95 16.39 -16.32
CA PHE A 14 -8.44 15.64 -15.18
C PHE A 14 -8.92 14.18 -15.24
N LYS A 15 -8.40 13.43 -16.22
CA LYS A 15 -8.41 11.97 -16.15
C LYS A 15 -7.51 11.59 -14.98
N TYR A 16 -8.11 11.15 -13.87
CA TYR A 16 -7.39 10.46 -12.81
C TYR A 16 -6.62 9.31 -13.46
N THR A 17 -5.29 9.42 -13.53
CA THR A 17 -4.46 8.27 -13.87
C THR A 17 -4.57 7.31 -12.69
N ALA A 18 -5.44 6.31 -12.82
CA ALA A 18 -5.42 5.18 -11.91
C ALA A 18 -4.03 4.55 -12.06
N SER A 19 -3.19 4.67 -11.04
CA SER A 19 -1.89 3.99 -11.02
C SER A 19 -2.14 2.51 -11.26
N ASN A 20 -1.45 1.90 -12.23
CA ASN A 20 -1.56 0.48 -12.48
C ASN A 20 -1.27 -0.27 -11.17
N GLU A 21 -2.20 -1.11 -10.73
CA GLU A 21 -2.02 -1.95 -9.55
C GLU A 21 -0.80 -2.84 -9.75
N ILE A 22 0.07 -2.89 -8.74
CA ILE A 22 1.26 -3.74 -8.80
C ILE A 22 0.79 -5.19 -8.63
N ASN A 23 1.42 -6.13 -9.36
CA ASN A 23 1.13 -7.55 -9.18
C ASN A 23 1.26 -7.95 -7.69
N PRO A 24 0.18 -8.41 -7.05
CA PRO A 24 0.18 -8.71 -5.61
C PRO A 24 1.23 -9.74 -5.18
N ILE A 25 1.55 -10.70 -6.04
CA ILE A 25 2.58 -11.71 -5.77
C ILE A 25 3.96 -11.07 -5.69
N VAL A 26 4.25 -10.08 -6.54
CA VAL A 26 5.53 -9.35 -6.49
C VAL A 26 5.64 -8.53 -5.20
N ILE A 27 4.54 -7.92 -4.74
CA ILE A 27 4.53 -7.18 -3.46
C ILE A 27 4.75 -8.16 -2.29
N GLU A 28 4.10 -9.31 -2.33
CA GLU A 28 4.18 -10.33 -1.31
C GLU A 28 5.60 -10.91 -1.17
N GLU A 29 6.25 -11.26 -2.29
CA GLU A 29 7.66 -11.70 -2.29
C GLU A 29 8.60 -10.62 -1.71
N ASN A 30 8.32 -9.35 -1.97
CA ASN A 30 9.07 -8.25 -1.35
C ASN A 30 8.82 -8.16 0.17
N CYS A 31 7.63 -8.52 0.67
CA CYS A 31 7.37 -8.62 2.11
C CYS A 31 8.24 -9.71 2.75
N LYS A 32 8.35 -10.88 2.11
CA LYS A 32 9.20 -11.99 2.56
C LYS A 32 10.68 -11.61 2.69
N SER A 33 11.18 -10.72 1.82
CA SER A 33 12.59 -10.30 1.85
C SER A 33 13.04 -9.75 3.21
N CYS A 34 12.15 -9.05 3.92
CA CYS A 34 12.41 -8.45 5.22
C CYS A 34 11.80 -9.25 6.37
N HIS A 35 10.61 -9.82 6.17
CA HIS A 35 9.86 -10.53 7.20
C HIS A 35 10.08 -12.05 7.19
N GLY A 36 10.98 -12.57 6.36
CA GLY A 36 11.27 -14.00 6.23
C GLY A 36 10.31 -14.73 5.28
N THR A 37 10.76 -15.88 4.75
CA THR A 37 10.06 -16.66 3.71
C THR A 37 8.63 -17.03 4.07
N ASN A 38 8.36 -17.33 5.34
CA ASN A 38 7.02 -17.66 5.87
C ASN A 38 6.46 -16.53 6.74
N TYR A 39 6.95 -15.30 6.53
CA TYR A 39 6.64 -14.12 7.33
C TYR A 39 6.93 -14.27 8.82
N SER A 40 7.79 -15.21 9.21
CA SER A 40 8.13 -15.55 10.59
C SER A 40 8.93 -14.48 11.32
N GLY A 41 9.39 -13.46 10.60
CA GLY A 41 10.32 -12.46 11.11
C GLY A 41 11.74 -13.01 11.30
N ASN A 42 12.55 -12.20 11.97
CA ASN A 42 13.91 -12.47 12.39
C ASN A 42 14.23 -11.70 13.68
N LYS A 43 15.49 -11.69 14.11
CA LYS A 43 15.96 -11.00 15.33
C LYS A 43 15.61 -9.50 15.38
N TYR A 44 15.51 -8.83 14.23
CA TYR A 44 15.33 -7.38 14.13
C TYR A 44 13.94 -6.98 13.62
N ILE A 45 13.33 -7.82 12.78
CA ILE A 45 12.05 -7.55 12.12
C ILE A 45 11.04 -8.60 12.57
N LYS A 46 9.93 -8.14 13.15
CA LYS A 46 8.89 -9.03 13.70
C LYS A 46 8.13 -9.79 12.60
N SER A 47 7.51 -10.90 13.01
CA SER A 47 6.61 -11.65 12.14
C SER A 47 5.42 -10.79 11.72
N ILE A 48 4.97 -10.96 10.48
CA ILE A 48 3.70 -10.38 10.04
C ILE A 48 2.54 -11.17 10.66
N LYS A 49 2.67 -12.51 10.74
CA LYS A 49 1.65 -13.45 11.23
C LYS A 49 1.38 -13.36 12.74
N ASP A 50 2.13 -12.53 13.49
CA ASP A 50 1.80 -12.16 14.88
C ASP A 50 0.55 -11.25 14.98
N LEU A 51 0.04 -10.76 13.84
CA LEU A 51 -1.14 -9.92 13.75
C LEU A 51 -2.27 -10.71 13.11
N ASP A 52 -3.52 -10.32 13.37
CA ASP A 52 -4.63 -10.73 12.51
C ASP A 52 -4.67 -9.89 11.22
N LYS A 53 -5.41 -10.40 10.22
CA LYS A 53 -5.55 -9.78 8.89
C LYS A 53 -6.06 -8.34 8.95
N GLU A 54 -7.00 -8.05 9.84
CA GLU A 54 -7.59 -6.71 9.97
C GLU A 54 -6.62 -5.70 10.58
N ILE A 55 -5.89 -6.11 11.62
CA ILE A 55 -4.85 -5.32 12.28
C ILE A 55 -3.67 -5.11 11.36
N PHE A 56 -3.29 -6.10 10.55
CA PHE A 56 -2.30 -5.92 9.48
C PHE A 56 -2.75 -4.81 8.51
N ILE A 57 -3.96 -4.89 7.96
CA ILE A 57 -4.50 -3.87 7.04
C ILE A 57 -4.53 -2.50 7.71
N LYS A 58 -4.95 -2.41 8.97
CA LYS A 58 -4.99 -1.17 9.75
C LYS A 58 -3.60 -0.57 9.92
N LYS A 59 -2.59 -1.38 10.24
CA LYS A 59 -1.19 -0.94 10.37
C LYS A 59 -0.60 -0.48 9.03
N MET A 60 -0.87 -1.18 7.93
CA MET A 60 -0.43 -0.76 6.60
C MET A 60 -1.02 0.59 6.22
N LYS A 61 -2.33 0.80 6.43
CA LYS A 61 -2.98 2.09 6.22
C LYS A 61 -2.40 3.19 7.12
N TYR A 62 -2.04 2.85 8.35
CA TYR A 62 -1.37 3.77 9.27
C TYR A 62 0.01 4.18 8.73
N TYR A 63 0.86 3.22 8.35
CA TYR A 63 2.19 3.52 7.78
C TYR A 63 2.09 4.35 6.49
N LYS A 64 1.09 4.11 5.64
CA LYS A 64 0.87 4.91 4.43
C LYS A 64 0.61 6.39 4.73
N LYS A 65 -0.13 6.66 5.82
CA LYS A 65 -0.49 8.02 6.25
C LYS A 65 0.60 8.68 7.10
N LYS A 66 1.46 7.87 7.70
CA LYS A 66 2.50 8.36 8.61
C LYS A 66 3.55 9.14 7.82
N ASN A 67 3.77 10.38 8.22
CA ASN A 67 4.81 11.22 7.65
C ASN A 67 6.13 11.05 8.42
N ASP A 68 6.67 9.83 8.38
CA ASP A 68 8.01 9.53 8.90
C ASP A 68 8.88 8.85 7.84
N ASN A 69 10.18 8.71 8.14
CA ASN A 69 11.16 8.09 7.24
C ASN A 69 11.41 6.61 7.55
N SER A 70 10.51 5.96 8.29
CA SER A 70 10.64 4.53 8.57
C SER A 70 10.65 3.73 7.26
N VAL A 71 11.37 2.60 7.26
CA VAL A 71 11.39 1.70 6.09
C VAL A 71 9.96 1.33 5.68
N MET A 72 9.12 1.04 6.67
CA MET A 72 7.75 0.60 6.40
C MET A 72 6.87 1.71 5.82
N ALA A 73 6.99 2.96 6.29
CA ALA A 73 6.29 4.09 5.68
C ALA A 73 6.68 4.27 4.21
N ARG A 74 7.99 4.18 3.89
CA ARG A 74 8.48 4.30 2.51
C ARG A 74 7.97 3.18 1.60
N VAL A 75 8.03 1.93 2.06
CA VAL A 75 7.55 0.77 1.29
C VAL A 75 6.04 0.85 1.03
N VAL A 76 5.24 1.21 2.03
CA VAL A 76 3.77 1.24 1.86
C VAL A 76 3.29 2.47 1.09
N LYS A 77 4.09 3.55 1.03
CA LYS A 77 3.70 4.80 0.36
C LYS A 77 3.28 4.60 -1.10
N VAL A 78 3.96 3.68 -1.80
CA VAL A 78 3.69 3.38 -3.22
C VAL A 78 2.53 2.41 -3.46
N LEU A 79 2.07 1.70 -2.42
CA LEU A 79 1.01 0.70 -2.54
C LEU A 79 -0.38 1.36 -2.53
N SER A 80 -1.28 0.94 -3.41
CA SER A 80 -2.68 1.34 -3.35
C SER A 80 -3.39 0.72 -2.13
N ILE A 81 -4.57 1.22 -1.77
CA ILE A 81 -5.37 0.58 -0.71
C ILE A 81 -5.85 -0.81 -1.16
N ASN A 82 -6.05 -1.01 -2.47
CA ASN A 82 -6.42 -2.31 -3.01
C ASN A 82 -5.25 -3.30 -2.94
N ASP A 83 -4.03 -2.86 -3.24
CA ASP A 83 -2.81 -3.65 -3.11
C ASP A 83 -2.67 -4.16 -1.66
N ILE A 84 -2.86 -3.28 -0.67
CA ILE A 84 -2.81 -3.62 0.75
C ILE A 84 -3.83 -4.72 1.11
N LYS A 85 -5.03 -4.68 0.53
CA LYS A 85 -6.06 -5.71 0.77
C LYS A 85 -5.67 -7.03 0.11
N LYS A 86 -5.24 -7.00 -1.15
CA LYS A 86 -4.84 -8.19 -1.92
C LYS A 86 -3.65 -8.92 -1.28
N ILE A 87 -2.64 -8.18 -0.81
CA ILE A 87 -1.52 -8.82 -0.09
C ILE A 87 -1.96 -9.37 1.27
N ALA A 88 -2.94 -8.75 1.93
CA ALA A 88 -3.49 -9.28 3.17
C ALA A 88 -4.29 -10.56 2.94
N GLU A 89 -4.94 -10.73 1.79
CA GLU A 89 -5.52 -12.01 1.37
C GLU A 89 -4.42 -13.05 1.20
N ILE A 90 -3.42 -12.80 0.35
CA ILE A 90 -2.35 -13.78 0.10
C ILE A 90 -1.59 -14.18 1.38
N ILE A 91 -1.28 -13.22 2.25
CA ILE A 91 -0.52 -13.51 3.47
C ILE A 91 -1.35 -14.28 4.49
N TYR A 92 -2.67 -14.13 4.55
CA TYR A 92 -3.51 -14.68 5.64
C TYR A 92 -4.51 -15.75 5.24
N ASP A 93 -4.65 -16.04 3.95
CA ASP A 93 -5.32 -17.25 3.46
C ASP A 93 -4.51 -18.51 3.85
#